data_AF-A0A317KVF7-F1
#
_entry.id   AF-A0A317KVF7-F1
#
_cell.length_a   1.000
_cell.length_b   1.000
_cell.length_c   1.000
_cell.angle_alpha   90.00
_cell.angle_beta   90.00
_cell.angle_gamma   90.00
#
_symmetry.space_group_name_H-M   'P 1'
#
loop_
_entity.id
_entity.type
_entity.pdbx_description
1 polymer ?
#
loop_
_entity_poly.entity_id
_entity_poly.type
_entity_poly.pdbx_seq_one_letter_code
_entity_poly.pdbx_strand_id
1 'polypeptide(L)'
;MAEDGWSPEWCIVGNLLPYPYSPNGPGAGFRSQKIFPAGARLYVLGGFAGLGYETITVIGYAHGRRRPVTGHIKAKYVGNWRAELVYRPVILRAIHAAEDEQSTCHRWRTPFRDDRTAEYHPSEREYGEHLAEVAAGFQRALHGGQ
;
A
#
# COMPACT_ATOMS: atom_id res chain seq x y z
N MET A 1 -13.12 31.38 -1.88
CA MET A 1 -12.78 30.50 -0.74
C MET A 1 -12.27 29.23 -1.35
N ALA A 2 -10.94 29.02 -1.36
CA ALA A 2 -10.38 27.76 -1.81
C ALA A 2 -10.83 26.71 -0.80
N GLU A 3 -11.62 25.73 -1.23
CA GLU A 3 -11.88 24.55 -0.42
C GLU A 3 -10.51 23.95 -0.10
N ASP A 4 -10.18 23.75 1.18
CA ASP A 4 -9.10 22.85 1.62
C ASP A 4 -9.54 21.39 1.30
N GLY A 5 -9.85 21.18 0.02
CA GLY A 5 -10.37 19.98 -0.57
C GLY A 5 -9.19 19.11 -0.92
N TRP A 6 -8.96 18.10 -0.10
CA TRP A 6 -8.00 17.04 -0.40
C TRP A 6 -8.37 16.45 -1.77
N SER A 7 -7.49 16.63 -2.76
CA SER A 7 -7.68 16.04 -4.08
C SER A 7 -7.60 14.51 -3.97
N PRO A 8 -8.45 13.76 -4.70
CA PRO A 8 -8.34 12.31 -4.74
C PRO A 8 -6.97 11.89 -5.28
N GLU A 9 -6.35 10.89 -4.65
CA GLU A 9 -5.02 10.43 -5.03
C GLU A 9 -5.00 8.93 -5.34
N TRP A 10 -4.23 8.56 -6.36
CA TRP A 10 -3.98 7.17 -6.67
C TRP A 10 -3.06 6.54 -5.63
N CYS A 11 -3.42 5.32 -5.25
CA CYS A 11 -2.67 4.50 -4.33
C CYS A 11 -2.80 3.03 -4.73
N ILE A 12 -1.75 2.25 -4.48
CA ILE A 12 -1.86 0.80 -4.58
C ILE A 12 -2.66 0.33 -3.36
N VAL A 13 -3.66 -0.52 -3.61
CA VAL A 13 -4.49 -1.13 -2.59
C VAL A 13 -4.30 -2.64 -2.64
N GLY A 14 -4.19 -3.24 -1.47
CA GLY A 14 -4.15 -4.68 -1.32
C GLY A 14 -4.93 -5.14 -0.09
N ASN A 15 -5.07 -6.45 0.02
CA ASN A 15 -5.69 -7.11 1.16
C ASN A 15 -4.62 -7.91 1.91
N LEU A 16 -4.58 -7.76 3.22
CA LEU A 16 -3.69 -8.54 4.06
C LEU A 16 -4.14 -10.00 4.05
N LEU A 17 -3.29 -10.88 3.52
CA LEU A 17 -3.54 -12.31 3.48
C LEU A 17 -3.51 -12.90 4.90
N PRO A 18 -4.32 -13.94 5.16
CA PRO A 18 -4.16 -14.72 6.38
C PRO A 18 -2.77 -15.35 6.41
N TYR A 19 -2.11 -15.31 7.56
CA TYR A 19 -0.76 -15.85 7.72
C TYR A 19 -0.80 -17.39 7.67
N PRO A 20 0.10 -18.08 6.95
CA PRO A 20 0.16 -19.53 6.98
C PRO A 20 0.79 -20.00 8.30
N TYR A 21 -0.01 -20.62 9.17
CA TYR A 21 0.47 -21.63 10.12
C TYR A 21 -0.37 -22.89 9.96
N SER A 22 0.30 -24.04 10.12
CA SER A 22 -0.17 -25.43 9.98
C SER A 22 -1.70 -25.65 10.11
N PRO A 23 -2.31 -26.47 9.23
CA PRO A 23 -3.76 -26.74 9.17
C PRO A 23 -4.47 -27.12 10.48
N ASN A 24 -3.75 -27.50 11.54
CA ASN A 24 -4.29 -28.08 12.77
C ASN A 24 -4.07 -27.24 14.05
N GLY A 25 -3.77 -25.95 13.96
CA GLY A 25 -3.54 -25.09 15.14
C GLY A 25 -4.81 -24.46 15.72
N PRO A 26 -5.05 -24.48 17.06
CA PRO A 26 -6.22 -23.88 17.72
C PRO A 26 -6.25 -22.33 17.75
N GLY A 27 -5.69 -21.67 16.74
CA GLY A 27 -5.64 -20.21 16.57
C GLY A 27 -5.70 -19.75 15.10
N ALA A 28 -6.08 -20.64 14.18
CA ALA A 28 -6.06 -20.43 12.74
C ALA A 28 -6.97 -19.29 12.22
N GLY A 29 -7.92 -18.80 13.03
CA GLY A 29 -8.91 -17.81 12.58
C GLY A 29 -8.46 -16.34 12.63
N PHE A 30 -7.49 -15.94 13.46
CA PHE A 30 -7.37 -14.52 13.82
C PHE A 30 -5.97 -14.05 14.25
N ARG A 31 -4.90 -14.26 13.47
CA ARG A 31 -3.64 -13.53 13.75
C ARG A 31 -3.01 -12.88 12.52
N SER A 32 -3.24 -11.57 12.50
CA SER A 32 -2.52 -10.53 11.78
C SER A 32 -1.00 -10.59 11.95
N GLN A 33 -0.20 -9.95 11.07
CA GLN A 33 0.88 -9.13 11.61
C GLN A 33 0.25 -8.27 12.71
N LYS A 34 0.74 -8.35 13.96
CA LYS A 34 0.10 -7.85 15.20
C LYS A 34 -0.60 -6.48 15.11
N ILE A 35 -0.26 -5.68 14.11
CA ILE A 35 -0.78 -4.36 13.77
C ILE A 35 -2.18 -4.44 13.13
N PHE A 36 -2.36 -5.14 12.00
CA PHE A 36 -3.59 -5.12 11.19
C PHE A 36 -4.38 -6.44 11.29
N PRO A 37 -5.71 -6.49 11.09
CA PRO A 37 -6.46 -7.74 11.00
C PRO A 37 -6.27 -8.46 9.66
N ALA A 38 -6.47 -9.78 9.64
CA ALA A 38 -6.49 -10.54 8.39
C ALA A 38 -7.65 -10.07 7.51
N GLY A 39 -7.42 -10.00 6.19
CA GLY A 39 -8.36 -9.43 5.24
C GLY A 39 -8.44 -7.90 5.25
N ALA A 40 -7.70 -7.21 6.13
CA ALA A 40 -7.67 -5.75 6.16
C ALA A 40 -7.30 -5.18 4.80
N ARG A 41 -8.04 -4.15 4.40
CA ARG A 41 -7.69 -3.32 3.26
C ARG A 41 -6.53 -2.41 3.65
N LEU A 42 -5.45 -2.51 2.89
CA LEU A 42 -4.22 -1.77 3.08
C LEU A 42 -3.99 -0.84 1.89
N TYR A 43 -3.56 0.38 2.18
CA TYR A 43 -3.15 1.38 1.21
C TYR A 43 -1.62 1.42 1.20
N VAL A 44 -1.02 0.96 0.11
CA VAL A 44 0.43 0.82 -0.05
C VAL A 44 0.98 2.12 -0.63
N LEU A 45 1.82 2.78 0.16
CA LEU A 45 2.45 4.05 -0.19
C LEU A 45 3.65 3.83 -1.12
N GLY A 46 4.48 2.87 -0.77
CA GLY A 46 5.78 2.64 -1.38
C GLY A 46 6.46 1.42 -0.79
N GLY A 47 7.71 1.21 -1.17
CA GLY A 47 8.54 0.17 -0.58
C GLY A 47 10.01 0.56 -0.54
N PHE A 48 10.77 -0.20 0.25
CA PHE A 48 12.19 0.06 0.42
C PHE A 48 12.97 -0.52 -0.77
N ALA A 49 13.41 0.35 -1.69
CA ALA A 49 14.13 -0.03 -2.90
C ALA A 49 15.42 -0.83 -2.62
N GLY A 50 16.13 -0.51 -1.52
CA GLY A 50 17.34 -1.20 -1.09
C GLY A 50 17.15 -2.65 -0.64
N LEU A 51 15.91 -3.10 -0.42
CA LEU A 51 15.56 -4.47 -0.07
C LEU A 51 14.77 -5.17 -1.19
N GLY A 52 14.90 -4.72 -2.45
CA GLY A 52 14.16 -5.30 -3.57
C GLY A 52 12.64 -5.22 -3.40
N TYR A 53 12.15 -4.23 -2.65
CA TYR A 53 10.74 -4.05 -2.32
C TYR A 53 10.10 -5.23 -1.55
N GLU A 54 10.90 -6.02 -0.83
CA GLU A 54 10.38 -7.06 0.05
C GLU A 54 9.52 -6.50 1.18
N THR A 55 9.83 -5.29 1.64
CA THR A 55 9.09 -4.57 2.68
C THR A 55 8.43 -3.33 2.09
N ILE A 56 7.15 -3.17 2.38
CA ILE A 56 6.29 -2.09 1.90
C ILE A 56 5.74 -1.28 3.07
N THR A 57 5.59 0.03 2.85
CA THR A 57 4.92 0.94 3.79
C THR A 57 3.44 0.95 3.46
N VAL A 58 2.61 0.61 4.45
CA VAL A 58 1.16 0.53 4.31
C VAL A 58 0.44 1.37 5.33
N ILE A 59 -0.74 1.85 4.96
CA ILE A 59 -1.71 2.46 5.85
C ILE A 59 -2.91 1.52 5.94
N GLY A 60 -3.35 1.23 7.16
CA GLY A 60 -4.51 0.38 7.39
C GLY A 60 -5.16 0.65 8.73
N TYR A 61 -6.29 0.00 8.98
CA TYR A 61 -6.93 0.06 10.30
C TYR A 61 -6.38 -1.06 11.18
N ALA A 62 -5.68 -0.68 12.24
CA ALA A 62 -5.13 -1.62 13.20
C ALA A 62 -6.21 -2.23 14.12
N HIS A 63 -5.88 -3.35 14.76
CA HIS A 63 -6.76 -3.98 15.74
C HIS A 63 -7.21 -2.99 16.83
N GLY A 64 -8.53 -2.85 16.99
CA GLY A 64 -9.13 -1.98 18.01
C GLY A 64 -8.93 -0.47 17.80
N ARG A 65 -8.33 -0.04 16.68
CA ARG A 65 -8.06 1.37 16.39
C ARG A 65 -9.12 1.94 15.44
N ARG A 66 -9.70 3.08 15.81
CA ARG A 66 -10.66 3.83 14.96
C ARG A 66 -9.97 4.72 13.93
N ARG A 67 -8.65 4.94 14.07
CA ARG A 67 -7.84 5.74 13.16
C ARG A 67 -6.89 4.83 12.38
N PRO A 68 -6.63 5.14 11.10
CA PRO A 68 -5.63 4.41 10.34
C PRO A 68 -4.24 4.61 10.96
N VAL A 69 -3.39 3.60 10.82
CA VAL A 69 -2.00 3.65 11.25
C VAL A 69 -1.09 3.25 10.10
N THR A 70 0.11 3.83 10.08
CA THR A 70 1.18 3.44 9.16
C THR A 70 1.93 2.25 9.73
N GLY A 71 2.32 1.31 8.89
CA GLY A 71 3.13 0.17 9.28
C GLY A 71 3.96 -0.36 8.12
N HIS A 72 5.04 -1.06 8.43
CA HIS A 72 5.91 -1.69 7.45
C HIS A 72 5.71 -3.20 7.50
N ILE A 73 5.30 -3.80 6.38
CA ILE A 73 5.02 -5.23 6.31
C ILE A 73 5.69 -5.85 5.08
N LYS A 74 5.87 -7.18 5.08
CA LYS A 74 6.42 -7.85 3.90
C LYS A 74 5.38 -7.91 2.80
N ALA A 75 5.78 -7.57 1.57
CA ALA A 75 4.89 -7.54 0.41
C ALA A 75 4.20 -8.89 0.17
N LYS A 76 4.89 -10.02 0.42
CA LYS A 76 4.31 -11.37 0.27
C LYS A 76 3.06 -11.65 1.12
N TYR A 77 2.80 -10.85 2.16
CA TYR A 77 1.59 -10.99 2.97
C TYR A 77 0.42 -10.18 2.45
N VAL A 78 0.62 -9.36 1.42
CA VAL A 78 -0.46 -8.60 0.78
C VAL A 78 -0.80 -9.31 -0.52
N GLY A 79 -2.09 -9.50 -0.78
CA GLY A 79 -2.60 -10.02 -2.04
C GLY A 79 -3.68 -9.09 -2.60
N ASN A 80 -4.28 -9.49 -3.73
CA ASN A 80 -5.31 -8.69 -4.42
C ASN A 80 -4.84 -7.26 -4.72
N TRP A 81 -3.61 -7.17 -5.25
CA TRP A 81 -2.95 -5.91 -5.57
C TRP A 81 -3.65 -5.21 -6.73
N ARG A 82 -4.00 -3.94 -6.55
CA ARG A 82 -4.62 -3.10 -7.59
C ARG A 82 -4.32 -1.63 -7.35
N ALA A 83 -4.37 -0.79 -8.37
CA ALA A 83 -4.41 0.66 -8.18
C ALA A 83 -5.86 1.11 -7.97
N GLU A 84 -6.09 2.02 -7.02
CA GLU A 84 -7.40 2.61 -6.76
C GLU A 84 -7.26 4.09 -6.41
N LEU A 85 -8.21 4.90 -6.88
CA LEU A 85 -8.30 6.31 -6.54
C LEU A 85 -8.91 6.46 -5.14
N VAL A 86 -8.17 7.09 -4.23
CA VAL A 86 -8.54 7.22 -2.81
C VAL A 86 -9.18 8.58 -2.57
N TYR A 87 -10.41 8.56 -2.07
CA TYR A 87 -11.19 9.77 -1.77
C TYR A 87 -11.32 10.06 -0.27
N ARG A 88 -10.99 9.09 0.59
CA ARG A 88 -11.29 9.20 2.03
C ARG A 88 -10.32 10.20 2.68
N PRO A 89 -10.79 11.34 3.21
CA PRO A 89 -9.88 12.38 3.73
C PRO A 89 -9.00 11.90 4.90
N VAL A 90 -9.52 10.96 5.70
CA VAL A 90 -8.75 10.34 6.80
C VAL A 90 -7.58 9.50 6.31
N ILE A 91 -7.70 8.88 5.13
CA ILE A 91 -6.62 8.11 4.51
C ILE A 91 -5.65 9.04 3.80
N LEU A 92 -6.16 10.04 3.07
CA LEU A 92 -5.32 11.05 2.41
C LEU A 92 -4.44 11.81 3.41
N ARG A 93 -4.99 12.21 4.56
CA ARG A 93 -4.21 12.77 5.67
C ARG A 93 -3.12 11.83 6.19
N ALA A 94 -3.43 10.54 6.29
CA ALA A 94 -2.44 9.56 6.72
C ALA A 94 -1.36 9.33 5.66
N ILE A 95 -1.71 9.45 4.37
CA ILE A 95 -0.75 9.37 3.26
C ILE A 95 0.23 10.54 3.35
N HIS A 96 -0.25 11.78 3.42
CA HIS A 96 0.61 12.96 3.50
C HIS A 96 1.48 12.94 4.75
N ALA A 97 0.89 12.61 5.91
CA ALA A 97 1.66 12.51 7.15
C ALA A 97 2.77 11.45 7.06
N ALA A 98 2.52 10.32 6.40
CA ALA A 98 3.53 9.27 6.21
C ALA A 98 4.64 9.70 5.25
N GLU A 99 4.31 10.49 4.22
CA GLU A 99 5.30 11.07 3.29
C GLU A 99 6.20 12.10 3.99
N ASP A 100 5.64 12.95 4.86
CA ASP A 100 6.39 13.96 5.61
C ASP A 100 7.31 13.34 6.68
N GLU A 101 6.85 12.27 7.35
CA GLU A 101 7.54 11.67 8.48
C GLU A 101 8.72 10.76 8.07
N GLN A 102 8.77 10.27 6.82
CA GLN A 102 9.76 9.28 6.39
C GLN A 102 10.47 9.66 5.09
N SER A 103 11.77 9.97 5.20
CA SER A 103 12.75 9.97 4.10
C SER A 103 12.94 8.59 3.41
N THR A 104 12.14 7.59 3.77
CA THR A 104 12.34 6.18 3.39
C THR A 104 11.13 5.53 2.72
N CYS A 105 9.97 6.18 2.66
CA CYS A 105 8.82 5.70 1.90
C CYS A 105 8.86 6.29 0.49
N HIS A 106 9.66 5.70 -0.38
CA HIS A 106 9.68 6.09 -1.79
C HIS A 106 8.37 5.67 -2.44
N ARG A 107 7.43 6.61 -2.52
CA ARG A 107 6.25 6.47 -3.38
C ARG A 107 6.77 6.26 -4.80
N TRP A 108 6.11 5.39 -5.58
CA TRP A 108 6.50 5.10 -6.96
C TRP A 108 6.18 6.27 -7.92
N ARG A 109 6.58 7.50 -7.56
CA ARG A 109 6.38 8.72 -8.37
C ARG A 109 7.35 8.82 -9.54
N THR A 110 8.40 8.00 -9.55
CA THR A 110 9.40 7.96 -10.61
C THR A 110 9.36 6.58 -11.27
N PRO A 111 9.27 6.49 -12.59
CA PRO A 111 9.26 5.21 -13.28
C PRO A 111 10.60 4.48 -13.09
N PHE A 112 10.53 3.17 -12.92
CA PHE A 112 11.68 2.30 -12.66
C PHE A 112 12.68 2.18 -13.83
N ARG A 113 12.29 2.63 -15.04
CA ARG A 113 12.88 2.14 -16.30
C ARG A 113 13.14 3.21 -17.36
N ASP A 114 12.81 4.47 -17.10
CA ASP A 114 12.99 5.53 -18.09
C ASP A 114 13.94 6.59 -17.52
N ASP A 115 14.91 7.01 -18.33
CA ASP A 115 15.87 8.10 -18.03
C ASP A 115 15.17 9.47 -17.97
N ARG A 116 13.84 9.46 -18.14
CA ARG A 116 12.93 10.58 -17.96
C ARG A 116 12.43 10.57 -16.53
N THR A 117 12.89 11.55 -15.76
CA THR A 117 12.33 11.89 -14.45
C THR A 117 10.95 12.51 -14.67
N ALA A 118 9.96 11.70 -15.05
CA ALA A 118 8.57 12.11 -15.05
C ALA A 118 8.09 12.05 -13.60
N GLU A 119 8.02 13.21 -12.96
CA GLU A 119 7.39 13.33 -11.64
C GLU A 119 5.88 13.35 -11.84
N TYR A 120 5.23 12.22 -11.57
CA TYR A 120 3.78 12.11 -11.68
C TYR A 120 3.07 12.91 -10.58
N HIS A 121 1.99 13.60 -10.93
CA HIS A 121 1.11 14.17 -9.91
C HIS A 121 0.23 13.07 -9.29
N PRO A 122 0.07 12.99 -7.95
CA PRO A 122 -0.67 11.90 -7.30
C PRO A 122 -2.13 11.71 -7.75
N SER A 123 -2.76 12.73 -8.33
CA SER A 123 -4.13 12.68 -8.85
C SER A 123 -4.23 12.37 -10.34
N GLU A 124 -3.11 12.35 -11.07
CA GLU A 124 -3.09 12.10 -12.53
C GLU A 124 -3.47 10.66 -12.86
N ARG A 125 -4.13 10.47 -14.00
CA ARG A 125 -4.55 9.14 -14.44
C ARG A 125 -3.35 8.28 -14.81
N GLU A 126 -2.35 8.88 -15.42
CA GLU A 126 -1.08 8.30 -15.82
C GLU A 126 -0.35 7.71 -14.60
N TYR A 127 -0.44 8.39 -13.45
CA TYR A 127 0.07 7.87 -12.20
C TYR A 127 -0.69 6.62 -11.75
N GLY A 128 -2.01 6.63 -11.86
CA GLY A 128 -2.85 5.47 -11.58
C GLY A 128 -2.52 4.26 -12.47
N GLU A 129 -2.28 4.50 -13.76
CA GLU A 129 -1.87 3.47 -14.72
C GLU A 129 -0.48 2.91 -14.37
N HIS A 130 0.47 3.78 -14.04
CA HIS A 130 1.79 3.35 -13.54
C HIS A 130 1.68 2.49 -12.27
N LEU A 131 0.88 2.91 -11.28
CA LEU A 131 0.64 2.12 -10.07
C LEU A 131 -0.05 0.79 -10.36
N ALA A 132 -0.91 0.72 -11.39
CA ALA A 132 -1.54 -0.53 -11.80
C ALA A 132 -0.51 -1.52 -12.36
N GLU A 133 0.46 -1.05 -13.14
CA GLU A 133 1.58 -1.86 -13.62
C GLU A 133 2.44 -2.39 -12.48
N VAL A 134 2.77 -1.53 -11.51
CA VAL A 134 3.53 -1.90 -10.30
C VAL A 134 2.77 -2.95 -9.48
N ALA A 135 1.47 -2.72 -9.25
CA ALA A 135 0.60 -3.66 -8.54
C ALA A 135 0.52 -5.03 -9.24
N ALA A 136 0.38 -5.04 -10.56
CA ALA A 136 0.40 -6.27 -11.36
C ALA A 136 1.76 -6.97 -11.29
N GLY A 137 2.86 -6.21 -11.23
CA GLY A 137 4.21 -6.72 -10.98
C GLY A 137 4.31 -7.47 -9.65
N PHE A 138 3.84 -6.87 -8.56
CA PHE A 138 3.80 -7.52 -7.24
C PHE A 138 2.92 -8.78 -7.24
N GLN A 139 1.74 -8.71 -7.86
CA GLN A 139 0.84 -9.87 -7.95
C GLN A 139 1.53 -11.04 -8.65
N ARG A 140 2.12 -10.80 -9.83
CA ARG A 140 2.83 -11.85 -10.59
C ARG A 140 4.03 -12.40 -9.83
N ALA A 141 4.84 -11.53 -9.23
CA ALA A 141 6.08 -11.93 -8.57
C ALA A 141 5.84 -12.71 -7.26
N LEU A 142 4.79 -12.36 -6.51
CA LEU A 142 4.56 -12.90 -5.17
C LEU A 142 3.51 -14.00 -5.12
N HIS A 143 2.52 -13.95 -6.01
CA HIS A 143 1.33 -14.83 -5.96
C HIS A 143 1.05 -15.55 -7.29
N GLY A 144 1.89 -15.37 -8.31
CA GLY A 144 1.70 -15.91 -9.64
C GLY A 144 0.70 -15.10 -10.49
N GLY A 145 0.60 -15.45 -11.77
CA GLY A 145 -0.44 -14.92 -12.66
C GLY A 145 -1.77 -15.61 -12.38
N GLN A 146 -2.83 -14.83 -12.15
CA GLN A 146 -4.20 -15.32 -12.32
C GLN A 146 -4.61 -15.21 -13.79
#